data_AF-A0A6I3UST7-F1
#
_entry.id   AF-A0A6I3UST7-F1
#
_cell.length_a   1.000
_cell.length_b   1.000
_cell.length_c   1.000
_cell.angle_alpha   90.00
_cell.angle_beta   90.00
_cell.angle_gamma   90.00
#
_symmetry.space_group_name_H-M   'P 1'
#
loop_
_entity.id
_entity.type
_entity.pdbx_description
1 polymer ?
#
loop_
_entity_poly.entity_id
_entity_poly.type
_entity_poly.pdbx_seq_one_letter_code
_entity_poly.pdbx_strand_id
1 'polypeptide(L)'
;LTGRALVDGEFQFELYEGTKLLDTKTNQAGKVTFNTINYDAEGVHTYTVKEVNAGATGITYDTEKTAVVKVTKDAATNALKATVEYPAGSVFTNSFKAPAVEATIEA
;
A
#
# COMPACT_ATOMS: atom_id res chain seq x y z
N LEU A 1 9.61 6.98 2.51
CA LEU A 1 10.49 6.78 3.69
C LEU A 1 11.23 8.07 3.98
N THR A 2 11.17 8.55 5.22
CA THR A 2 12.01 9.66 5.71
C THR A 2 13.11 9.13 6.63
N GLY A 3 14.21 9.86 6.77
CA GLY A 3 15.31 9.51 7.69
C GLY A 3 16.40 8.60 7.10
N ARG A 4 16.15 7.94 5.96
CA ARG A 4 17.17 7.25 5.15
C ARG A 4 16.68 6.94 3.74
N ALA A 5 17.58 6.41 2.90
CA ALA A 5 17.22 5.89 1.58
C ALA A 5 16.25 4.69 1.68
N LEU A 6 15.27 4.67 0.78
CA LEU A 6 14.35 3.56 0.60
C LEU A 6 15.06 2.42 -0.11
N VAL A 7 14.94 1.20 0.44
CA VAL A 7 15.45 -0.01 -0.21
C VAL A 7 14.30 -0.73 -0.90
N ASP A 8 14.56 -1.25 -2.10
CA ASP A 8 13.60 -2.08 -2.82
C ASP A 8 13.36 -3.40 -2.08
N GLY A 9 12.10 -3.84 -2.01
CA GLY A 9 11.73 -5.04 -1.29
C GLY A 9 11.58 -4.87 0.23
N GLU A 10 11.86 -3.69 0.77
CA GLU A 10 11.95 -3.46 2.22
C GLU A 10 10.59 -3.53 2.93
N PHE A 11 9.56 -2.96 2.33
CA PHE A 11 8.21 -2.84 2.89
C PHE A 11 7.26 -3.74 2.13
N GLN A 12 6.47 -4.52 2.88
CA GLN A 12 5.46 -5.43 2.35
C GLN A 12 4.06 -4.83 2.53
N PHE A 13 3.23 -5.04 1.52
CA PHE A 13 1.87 -4.56 1.44
C PHE A 13 0.94 -5.67 1.02
N GLU A 14 -0.25 -5.66 1.60
CA GLU A 14 -1.31 -6.62 1.37
C GLU A 14 -2.52 -5.89 0.79
N LEU A 15 -3.15 -6.49 -0.23
CA LEU A 15 -4.39 -5.99 -0.83
C LEU A 15 -5.56 -6.86 -0.38
N TYR A 16 -6.58 -6.23 0.18
CA TYR A 16 -7.79 -6.88 0.67
C TYR A 16 -9.04 -6.37 -0.04
N GLU A 17 -10.03 -7.24 -0.23
CA GLU A 17 -11.43 -6.90 -0.48
C GLU A 17 -12.26 -7.46 0.68
N GLY A 18 -12.75 -6.58 1.56
CA GLY A 18 -13.30 -6.99 2.86
C GLY A 18 -12.25 -7.71 3.70
N THR A 19 -12.51 -8.98 4.05
CA THR A 19 -11.58 -9.82 4.82
C THR A 19 -10.72 -10.75 3.95
N LYS A 20 -10.95 -10.76 2.64
CA LYS A 20 -10.24 -11.64 1.71
C LYS A 20 -8.92 -11.00 1.29
N LEU A 21 -7.81 -11.66 1.59
CA LEU A 21 -6.50 -11.31 1.05
C LEU A 21 -6.45 -11.70 -0.44
N LEU A 22 -6.12 -10.73 -1.29
CA LEU A 22 -6.05 -10.90 -2.75
C LEU A 22 -4.61 -11.01 -3.25
N ASP A 23 -3.69 -10.23 -2.67
CA ASP A 23 -2.31 -10.17 -3.15
C ASP A 23 -1.38 -9.62 -2.06
N THR A 24 -0.11 -9.99 -2.15
CA THR A 24 0.96 -9.51 -1.27
C THR A 24 2.15 -9.11 -2.14
N LYS A 25 2.62 -7.87 -1.99
CA LYS A 25 3.71 -7.29 -2.78
C LYS A 25 4.67 -6.53 -1.89
N THR A 26 5.86 -6.28 -2.40
CA THR A 26 6.82 -5.38 -1.77
C THR A 26 6.99 -4.11 -2.60
N ASN A 27 7.51 -3.05 -1.99
CA ASN A 27 7.84 -1.85 -2.75
C ASN A 27 8.97 -2.12 -3.76
N GLN A 28 8.87 -1.51 -4.94
CA GLN A 28 9.90 -1.47 -5.97
C GLN A 28 9.94 -0.07 -6.57
N ALA A 29 11.12 0.54 -6.62
CA ALA A 29 11.34 1.89 -7.14
C ALA A 29 10.36 2.93 -6.53
N GLY A 30 10.09 2.83 -5.22
CA GLY A 30 9.17 3.72 -4.51
C GLY A 30 7.68 3.50 -4.78
N LYS A 31 7.30 2.42 -5.46
CA LYS A 31 5.91 2.08 -5.77
C LYS A 31 5.55 0.68 -5.30
N VAL A 32 4.27 0.42 -5.19
CA VAL A 32 3.71 -0.93 -4.98
C VAL A 32 2.73 -1.19 -6.11
N THR A 33 2.86 -2.34 -6.77
CA THR A 33 2.00 -2.71 -7.90
C THR A 33 1.46 -4.11 -7.68
N PHE A 34 0.17 -4.18 -7.41
CA PHE A 34 -0.57 -5.42 -7.26
C PHE A 34 -0.90 -6.04 -8.62
N ASN A 35 -1.23 -7.33 -8.61
CA ASN A 35 -1.71 -8.03 -9.79
C ASN A 35 -3.00 -7.38 -10.31
N THR A 36 -3.21 -7.45 -11.63
CA THR A 36 -4.44 -6.97 -12.26
C THR A 36 -5.65 -7.76 -11.77
N ILE A 37 -6.72 -7.04 -11.42
CA ILE A 37 -8.03 -7.62 -11.11
C ILE A 37 -8.92 -7.43 -12.34
N ASN A 38 -9.57 -8.51 -12.78
CA ASN A 38 -10.49 -8.49 -13.90
C ASN A 38 -11.92 -8.33 -13.40
N TYR A 39 -12.71 -7.51 -14.09
CA TYR A 39 -14.13 -7.27 -13.80
C TYR A 39 -14.97 -7.67 -15.00
N ASP A 40 -16.06 -8.40 -14.75
CA ASP A 40 -16.98 -8.93 -15.76
C ASP A 40 -18.37 -8.29 -15.70
N ALA A 41 -18.63 -7.46 -14.68
CA ALA A 41 -19.89 -6.75 -14.50
C ALA A 41 -19.68 -5.34 -13.95
N GLU A 42 -20.70 -4.49 -14.10
CA GLU A 42 -20.75 -3.18 -13.45
C GLU A 42 -20.85 -3.32 -11.94
N GLY A 43 -20.24 -2.39 -11.22
CA GLY A 43 -20.20 -2.46 -9.76
C GLY A 43 -19.26 -1.44 -9.13
N VAL A 44 -19.27 -1.42 -7.79
CA VAL A 44 -18.33 -0.65 -6.98
C VAL A 44 -17.63 -1.62 -6.04
N HIS A 45 -16.30 -1.62 -6.09
CA HIS A 45 -15.45 -2.48 -5.28
C HIS A 45 -14.58 -1.62 -4.38
N THR A 46 -14.57 -1.94 -3.08
CA THR A 46 -13.74 -1.25 -2.10
C THR A 46 -12.61 -2.17 -1.67
N TYR A 47 -11.39 -1.68 -1.84
CA TYR A 47 -10.17 -2.38 -1.45
C TYR A 47 -9.45 -1.65 -0.33
N THR A 48 -8.80 -2.43 0.52
CA THR A 48 -7.90 -1.92 1.56
C THR A 48 -6.49 -2.39 1.23
N VAL A 49 -5.56 -1.44 1.08
CA VAL A 49 -4.13 -1.72 1.04
C VAL A 49 -3.61 -1.56 2.45
N LYS A 50 -3.01 -2.61 3.01
CA LYS A 50 -2.39 -2.59 4.35
C LYS A 50 -0.89 -2.69 4.22
N GLU A 51 -0.16 -1.86 4.96
CA GLU A 51 1.26 -2.06 5.15
C GLU A 51 1.51 -3.06 6.28
N VAL A 52 2.39 -4.03 6.02
CA VAL A 52 2.74 -5.04 7.01
C VAL A 52 3.80 -4.48 7.94
N ASN A 53 3.44 -4.37 9.23
CA ASN A 53 4.41 -4.01 10.26
C ASN A 53 5.31 -5.20 10.58
N ALA A 54 6.51 -5.20 9.99
CA ALA A 54 7.52 -6.25 10.21
C ALA A 54 8.32 -6.06 11.51
N GLY A 55 8.04 -5.03 12.32
CA GLY A 55 8.70 -4.80 13.61
C GLY A 55 10.17 -4.35 13.50
N ALA A 56 10.62 -3.88 12.32
CA ALA A 56 11.98 -3.42 12.15
C ALA A 56 12.33 -2.26 13.10
N THR A 57 13.44 -2.36 13.81
CA THR A 57 13.87 -1.38 14.81
C THR A 57 14.07 0.01 14.18
N GLY A 58 13.51 1.02 14.84
CA GLY A 58 13.63 2.42 14.41
C GLY A 58 12.73 2.79 13.23
N ILE A 59 11.90 1.87 12.73
CA ILE A 59 10.91 2.16 11.68
C ILE A 59 9.54 2.40 12.32
N THR A 60 8.93 3.53 11.96
CA THR A 60 7.48 3.76 12.13
C THR A 60 6.80 3.52 10.80
N TYR A 61 5.85 2.58 10.78
CA TYR A 61 5.07 2.19 9.61
C TYR A 61 3.80 3.03 9.51
N ASP A 62 3.30 3.20 8.28
CA ASP A 62 1.92 3.64 8.05
C ASP A 62 0.99 2.42 8.22
N THR A 63 -0.32 2.63 8.18
CA THR A 63 -1.31 1.58 8.51
C THR A 63 -1.99 1.03 7.27
N GLU A 64 -3.00 1.72 6.78
CA GLU A 64 -3.81 1.29 5.66
C GLU A 64 -4.35 2.46 4.85
N LYS A 65 -4.65 2.21 3.57
CA LYS A 65 -5.30 3.14 2.65
C LYS A 65 -6.45 2.44 1.92
N THR A 66 -7.49 3.20 1.61
CA THR A 66 -8.64 2.71 0.84
C THR A 66 -8.49 3.08 -0.63
N ALA A 67 -8.78 2.13 -1.52
CA ALA A 67 -8.98 2.35 -2.94
C ALA A 67 -10.39 1.92 -3.33
N VAL A 68 -11.08 2.73 -4.13
CA VAL A 68 -12.41 2.41 -4.66
C VAL A 68 -12.32 2.24 -6.16
N VAL A 69 -12.75 1.11 -6.68
CA VAL A 69 -12.85 0.85 -8.11
C VAL A 69 -14.31 0.89 -8.52
N LYS A 70 -14.64 1.79 -9.44
CA LYS A 70 -15.96 1.89 -10.05
C LYS A 70 -15.91 1.31 -11.46
N VAL A 71 -16.71 0.29 -11.71
CA VAL A 71 -16.86 -0.35 -13.02
C VAL A 71 -18.19 0.09 -13.62
N THR A 72 -18.12 0.74 -14.78
CA THR A 72 -19.27 1.23 -15.52
C THR A 72 -19.28 0.65 -16.93
N LYS A 73 -20.46 0.45 -17.51
CA LYS A 73 -20.62 0.02 -18.88
C LYS A 73 -20.90 1.20 -19.80
N ASP A 74 -20.12 1.31 -20.86
CA ASP A 74 -20.37 2.26 -21.94
C ASP A 74 -21.63 1.83 -22.70
N ALA A 75 -22.63 2.70 -22.76
CA ALA A 75 -23.93 2.38 -23.35
C ALA A 75 -23.90 2.21 -24.88
N ALA A 76 -22.94 2.84 -25.57
CA ALA A 76 -22.83 2.78 -27.02
C ALA A 76 -22.10 1.52 -27.50
N THR A 77 -21.06 1.10 -26.77
CA THR A 77 -20.17 0.01 -27.15
C THR A 77 -20.39 -1.27 -26.34
N ASN A 78 -21.15 -1.20 -25.25
CA ASN A 78 -21.27 -2.24 -24.24
C ASN A 78 -19.94 -2.61 -23.54
N ALA A 79 -18.87 -1.84 -23.72
CA ALA A 79 -17.57 -2.09 -23.10
C ALA A 79 -17.57 -1.70 -21.61
N LEU A 80 -16.88 -2.48 -20.77
CA LEU A 80 -16.66 -2.13 -19.37
C LEU A 80 -15.46 -1.20 -19.24
N LYS A 81 -15.59 -0.20 -18.36
CA LYS A 81 -14.53 0.73 -17.97
C LYS A 81 -14.42 0.73 -16.45
N ALA A 82 -13.21 0.53 -15.95
CA ALA A 82 -12.89 0.66 -14.54
C ALA A 82 -12.16 1.97 -14.26
N THR A 83 -12.54 2.67 -13.20
CA THR A 83 -11.86 3.86 -12.69
C THR A 83 -11.50 3.67 -11.22
N VAL A 84 -10.28 4.02 -10.85
CA VAL A 84 -9.77 3.91 -9.48
C VAL A 84 -9.74 5.28 -8.82
N GLU A 85 -10.22 5.35 -7.58
CA GLU A 85 -10.20 6.54 -6.73
C GLU A 85 -9.54 6.21 -5.39
N TYR A 86 -8.85 7.18 -4.80
CA TYR A 86 -8.19 7.07 -3.50
C TYR A 86 -8.71 8.17 -2.57
N PRO A 87 -9.83 7.94 -1.85
CA PRO A 87 -10.53 8.99 -1.11
C PRO A 87 -9.66 9.71 -0.06
N ALA A 88 -8.74 8.98 0.57
CA ALA A 88 -7.80 9.49 1.57
C ALA A 88 -6.36 9.62 1.04
N GLY A 89 -6.15 9.46 -0.26
CA GLY A 89 -4.84 9.39 -0.89
C GLY A 89 -4.24 7.98 -0.93
N SER A 90 -3.17 7.81 -1.71
CA SER A 90 -2.54 6.53 -2.03
C SER A 90 -1.10 6.39 -1.51
N VAL A 91 -0.57 7.41 -0.83
CA VAL A 91 0.83 7.46 -0.40
C VAL A 91 0.97 6.87 1.01
N PHE A 92 1.80 5.85 1.15
CA PHE A 92 2.26 5.34 2.44
C PHE A 92 3.54 6.05 2.88
N THR A 93 3.59 6.52 4.13
CA THR A 93 4.74 7.28 4.64
C THR A 93 5.35 6.65 5.87
N ASN A 94 6.49 5.97 5.67
CA ASN A 94 7.31 5.45 6.77
C ASN A 94 8.38 6.46 7.19
N SER A 95 8.80 6.36 8.45
CA SER A 95 9.95 7.10 8.96
C SER A 95 10.95 6.18 9.62
N PHE A 96 12.23 6.52 9.50
CA PHE A 96 13.33 5.87 10.19
C PHE A 96 13.98 6.82 11.18
N LYS A 97 14.21 6.36 12.40
CA LYS A 97 15.05 7.01 13.41
C LYS A 97 16.05 5.99 13.95
N ALA A 98 17.33 6.28 13.76
CA ALA A 98 18.40 5.45 14.33
C ALA A 98 18.29 5.43 15.87
N PRO A 99 18.48 4.27 16.52
CA PRO A 99 18.59 4.20 17.97
C PRO A 99 19.71 5.12 18.47
N ALA A 100 19.49 5.78 19.61
CA ALA A 100 20.57 6.49 20.29
C ALA A 100 21.60 5.46 20.77
N VAL A 101 22.88 5.75 20.53
CA VAL A 101 23.98 4.99 21.12
C VAL A 101 24.54 5.84 22.24
N GLU A 102 24.28 5.43 23.48
CA GLU A 102 24.85 6.08 24.66
C GLU A 102 26.14 5.36 25.07
N ALA A 103 27.15 6.14 25.45
CA ALA A 103 28.38 5.64 26.03
C ALA A 103 28.58 6.34 27.37
N THR A 104 28.77 5.55 28.44
CA THR A 104 29.15 6.05 29.75
C THR A 104 30.66 5.90 29.90
N ILE A 105 31.35 6.98 30.23
CA ILE A 105 32.76 6.95 30.63
C ILE A 105 32.80 7.12 32.15
N GLU A 106 33.30 6.11 32.84
CA GLU A 106 33.58 6.17 34.28
C GLU A 106 35.07 6.48 34.49
N ALA A 107 35.40 7.20 35.56
CA ALA A 107 36.76 7.59 35.93
C ALA A 107 37.38 6.61 36.94
#